data_AF-A0A1F7WE84-F1
#
_entry.id   AF-A0A1F7WE84-F1
#
_cell.length_a   1.000
_cell.length_b   1.000
_cell.length_c   1.000
_cell.angle_alpha   90.00
_cell.angle_beta   90.00
_cell.angle_gamma   90.00
#
_symmetry.space_group_name_H-M   'P 1'
#
loop_
_entity.id
_entity.type
_entity.pdbx_description
1 polymer ?
#
loop_
_entity_poly.entity_id
_entity_poly.type
_entity_poly.pdbx_seq_one_letter_code
_entity_poly.pdbx_strand_id
1 'polypeptide(L)'
;MTKSSVHVNSRDSEGIRTIDIFEAAYDRAELDEFRAQQLNKNGDELQKSVAELIVKLSRNYQFTDKEVHSDCAYPPKYEGPKPITDQIRAIAKIFGLNPSQALEFAQRLPELPEGAEGWFAVPSVDTLTKKFFFESDQLGGKVLPSDPACQR
;
A
#
# COMPACT_ATOMS: atom_id res chain seq x y z
N MET A 1 16.27 -11.78 -0.59
CA MET A 1 15.92 -12.70 0.52
C MET A 1 14.47 -13.12 0.33
N THR A 2 14.24 -14.34 -0.17
CA THR A 2 12.89 -14.90 -0.31
C THR A 2 12.37 -15.23 1.09
N LYS A 3 11.32 -14.53 1.52
CA LYS A 3 10.61 -14.83 2.76
C LYS A 3 9.96 -16.20 2.56
N SER A 4 10.49 -17.25 3.19
CA SER A 4 9.88 -18.57 3.19
C SER A 4 8.50 -18.43 3.83
N SER A 5 7.43 -18.58 3.06
CA SER A 5 6.09 -18.63 3.61
C SER A 5 5.92 -19.98 4.29
N VAL A 6 5.87 -19.97 5.61
CA VAL A 6 5.50 -21.15 6.40
C VAL A 6 4.10 -21.58 5.96
N HIS A 7 3.98 -22.82 5.49
CA HIS A 7 2.69 -23.39 5.12
C HIS A 7 1.91 -23.72 6.39
N VAL A 8 0.96 -22.86 6.76
CA VAL A 8 0.03 -23.09 7.86
C VAL A 8 -1.02 -24.11 7.42
N ASN A 9 -1.14 -25.20 8.19
CA ASN A 9 -2.14 -26.24 8.00
C ASN A 9 -3.03 -26.37 9.24
N SER A 10 -4.04 -27.24 9.19
CA SER A 10 -5.03 -27.40 10.26
C SER A 10 -4.47 -27.86 11.61
N ARG A 11 -3.20 -28.30 11.68
CA ARG A 11 -2.52 -28.71 12.91
C ARG A 11 -1.65 -27.63 13.54
N ASP A 12 -1.44 -26.51 12.86
CA ASP A 12 -0.74 -25.35 13.42
C ASP A 12 -1.70 -24.54 14.31
N SER A 13 -1.18 -23.69 15.21
CA SER A 13 -2.00 -22.93 16.17
C SER A 13 -3.10 -22.09 15.52
N GLU A 14 -2.81 -21.47 14.37
CA GLU A 14 -3.79 -20.69 13.59
C GLU A 14 -4.81 -21.58 12.87
N GLY A 15 -4.37 -22.76 12.41
CA GLY A 15 -5.25 -23.77 11.81
C GLY A 15 -6.23 -24.33 12.82
N ILE A 16 -5.73 -24.72 14.01
CA ILE A 16 -6.54 -25.22 15.13
C ILE A 16 -7.62 -24.21 15.50
N ARG A 17 -7.27 -22.93 15.67
CA ARG A 17 -8.23 -21.88 16.00
C ARG A 17 -9.36 -21.77 14.97
N THR A 18 -9.07 -21.99 13.69
CA THR A 18 -10.09 -21.98 12.63
C THR A 18 -11.01 -23.20 12.72
N ILE A 19 -10.46 -24.37 13.06
CA ILE A 19 -11.25 -25.59 13.30
C ILE A 19 -12.16 -25.43 14.51
N ASP A 20 -11.67 -24.86 15.62
CA ASP A 20 -12.47 -24.61 16.83
C ASP A 20 -13.71 -23.74 16.54
N ILE A 21 -13.59 -22.78 15.62
CA ILE A 21 -14.72 -21.94 15.19
C ILE A 21 -15.77 -22.77 14.44
N PHE A 22 -15.32 -23.66 13.56
CA PHE A 22 -16.21 -24.53 12.80
C PHE A 22 -16.90 -25.55 13.73
N GLU A 23 -16.15 -26.16 14.64
CA GLU A 23 -16.67 -27.08 15.67
C GLU A 23 -17.74 -26.40 16.51
N ALA A 24 -17.46 -25.21 17.06
CA ALA A 24 -18.44 -24.48 17.86
C ALA A 24 -19.68 -24.04 17.06
N ALA A 25 -19.54 -23.81 15.75
CA ALA A 25 -20.69 -23.51 14.88
C ALA A 25 -21.54 -24.76 14.60
N TYR A 26 -20.89 -25.92 14.42
CA TYR A 26 -21.55 -27.20 14.26
C TYR A 26 -22.35 -27.58 15.52
N ASP A 27 -21.75 -27.46 16.70
CA ASP A 27 -22.41 -27.78 17.98
C ASP A 27 -23.62 -26.89 18.23
N ARG A 28 -23.51 -25.58 17.97
CA ARG A 28 -24.62 -24.64 18.10
C ARG A 28 -25.76 -24.88 17.12
N ALA A 29 -25.54 -25.65 16.05
CA ALA A 29 -26.61 -25.97 15.10
C ALA A 29 -27.60 -27.02 15.65
N GLU A 30 -27.28 -27.66 16.78
CA GLU A 30 -28.12 -28.64 17.50
C GLU A 30 -28.75 -29.65 16.52
N LEU A 31 -27.90 -30.25 15.68
CA LEU A 31 -28.35 -31.20 14.67
C LEU A 31 -28.76 -32.51 15.34
N ASP A 32 -30.00 -32.95 15.07
CA ASP A 32 -30.38 -34.34 15.32
C ASP A 32 -29.64 -35.30 14.37
N GLU A 33 -29.69 -36.59 14.68
CA GLU A 33 -28.99 -37.63 13.93
C GLU A 33 -29.33 -37.62 12.43
N PHE A 34 -30.58 -37.35 12.08
CA PHE A 34 -31.03 -37.30 10.69
C PHE A 34 -30.41 -36.10 9.97
N ARG A 35 -30.45 -34.90 10.57
CA ARG A 35 -29.89 -33.67 10.00
C ARG A 35 -28.36 -33.76 9.89
N ALA A 36 -27.69 -34.36 10.86
CA ALA A 36 -26.24 -34.63 10.80
C ALA A 36 -25.91 -35.59 9.64
N GLN A 37 -26.69 -36.65 9.47
CA GLN A 37 -26.50 -37.58 8.34
C GLN A 37 -26.74 -36.89 6.99
N GLN A 38 -27.77 -36.03 6.89
CA GLN A 38 -28.04 -35.29 5.67
C GLN A 38 -26.92 -34.29 5.33
N LEU A 39 -26.36 -33.60 6.33
CA LEU A 39 -25.22 -32.72 6.13
C LEU A 39 -24.01 -33.50 5.55
N ASN A 40 -23.74 -34.71 6.05
CA ASN A 40 -22.68 -35.57 5.53
C ASN A 40 -22.96 -36.08 4.11
N LYS A 41 -24.22 -36.35 3.75
CA LYS A 41 -24.61 -36.72 2.38
C LYS A 41 -24.37 -35.59 1.38
N ASN A 42 -24.53 -34.35 1.83
CA ASN A 42 -24.20 -33.15 1.04
C ASN A 42 -22.72 -32.74 1.17
N GLY A 43 -21.83 -33.68 1.50
CA GLY A 43 -20.42 -33.42 1.82
C GLY A 43 -19.66 -32.64 0.73
N ASP A 44 -19.93 -32.90 -0.55
CA ASP A 44 -19.30 -32.17 -1.66
C ASP A 44 -19.70 -30.69 -1.69
N GLU A 45 -21.00 -30.42 -1.46
CA GLU A 45 -21.54 -29.05 -1.40
C GLU A 45 -21.04 -28.32 -0.14
N LEU A 46 -20.97 -29.03 0.99
CA LEU A 46 -20.39 -28.51 2.22
C LEU A 46 -18.91 -28.16 2.04
N GLN A 47 -18.12 -29.06 1.45
CA GLN A 47 -16.70 -28.84 1.18
C GLN A 47 -16.48 -27.62 0.29
N LYS A 48 -17.26 -27.49 -0.79
CA LYS A 48 -17.21 -26.33 -1.69
C LYS A 48 -17.52 -25.03 -0.93
N SER A 49 -18.59 -25.03 -0.14
CA SER A 49 -19.04 -23.86 0.61
C SER A 49 -18.01 -23.42 1.67
N VAL A 50 -17.40 -24.37 2.38
CA VAL A 50 -16.33 -24.10 3.36
C VAL A 50 -15.08 -23.56 2.66
N ALA A 51 -14.69 -24.13 1.52
CA ALA A 51 -13.55 -23.62 0.75
C ALA A 51 -13.75 -22.19 0.25
N GLU A 52 -14.94 -21.87 -0.27
CA GLU A 52 -15.31 -20.51 -0.70
C GLU A 52 -15.29 -19.53 0.48
N LEU A 53 -15.80 -19.93 1.64
CA LEU A 53 -15.78 -19.12 2.86
C LEU A 53 -14.35 -18.84 3.33
N ILE A 54 -13.48 -19.86 3.36
CA ILE A 54 -12.06 -19.72 3.71
C ILE A 54 -11.37 -18.73 2.76
N VAL A 55 -11.57 -18.86 1.45
CA VAL A 55 -10.99 -17.93 0.47
C VAL A 55 -11.51 -16.50 0.67
N LYS A 56 -12.81 -16.34 0.88
CA LYS A 56 -13.44 -15.03 1.09
C LYS A 56 -12.90 -14.31 2.33
N LEU A 57 -12.73 -15.03 3.44
CA LEU A 57 -12.35 -14.43 4.73
C LEU A 57 -10.83 -14.36 4.95
N SER A 58 -10.04 -15.21 4.27
CA SER A 58 -8.57 -15.17 4.35
C SER A 58 -7.95 -14.07 3.49
N ARG A 59 -8.68 -13.54 2.50
CA ARG A 59 -8.20 -12.46 1.64
C ARG A 59 -8.51 -11.10 2.27
N ASN A 60 -7.47 -10.35 2.63
CA ASN A 60 -7.59 -8.96 3.00
C ASN A 60 -7.78 -8.10 1.72
N TYR A 61 -9.02 -7.99 1.25
CA TYR A 61 -9.40 -7.24 0.04
C TYR A 61 -9.34 -5.71 0.17
N GLN A 62 -8.54 -5.15 1.09
CA GLN A 62 -8.51 -3.70 1.21
C GLN A 62 -7.90 -3.00 -0.02
N PHE A 63 -7.15 -3.74 -0.87
CA PHE A 63 -6.43 -3.19 -2.03
C PHE A 63 -6.33 -4.08 -3.28
N THR A 64 -6.83 -5.32 -3.28
CA THR A 64 -6.55 -6.29 -4.37
C THR A 64 -7.23 -5.98 -5.71
N ASP A 65 -8.35 -5.25 -5.69
CA ASP A 65 -9.08 -4.80 -6.88
C ASP A 65 -9.13 -3.25 -6.96
N LYS A 66 -8.19 -2.58 -6.28
CA LYS A 66 -8.08 -1.11 -6.29
C LYS A 66 -7.04 -0.56 -7.25
N GLU A 67 -6.57 -1.36 -8.22
CA GLU A 67 -6.14 -0.78 -9.49
C GLU A 67 -7.38 -0.48 -10.32
N VAL A 68 -8.07 0.60 -9.96
CA VAL A 68 -8.98 1.24 -10.90
C VAL A 68 -8.06 1.86 -11.95
N HIS A 69 -8.17 1.44 -13.21
CA HIS A 69 -7.52 2.17 -14.30
C HIS A 69 -7.91 3.63 -14.16
N SER A 70 -6.92 4.50 -13.98
CA SER A 70 -7.16 5.93 -13.96
C SER A 70 -7.70 6.32 -15.34
N ASP A 71 -8.98 6.71 -15.40
CA ASP A 71 -9.55 7.37 -16.59
C ASP A 71 -8.89 8.74 -16.83
N CYS A 72 -8.13 9.25 -15.85
CA CYS A 72 -7.28 10.42 -16.03
C CYS A 72 -6.01 10.00 -16.78
N ALA A 73 -6.10 10.01 -18.12
CA ALA A 73 -4.92 10.13 -18.96
C ALA A 73 -4.30 11.52 -18.78
N TYR A 74 -2.99 11.63 -19.02
CA TYR A 74 -2.36 12.94 -19.09
C TYR A 74 -3.06 13.82 -20.14
N PRO A 75 -3.14 15.14 -19.92
CA PRO A 75 -3.69 16.05 -20.92
C PRO A 75 -3.04 15.81 -22.29
N PRO A 76 -3.77 15.90 -23.41
CA PRO A 76 -3.23 15.63 -24.75
C PRO A 76 -2.00 16.47 -25.14
N LYS A 77 -1.76 17.57 -24.42
CA LYS A 77 -0.63 18.49 -24.62
C LYS A 77 0.59 18.14 -23.77
N TYR A 78 0.53 17.06 -22.99
CA TYR A 78 1.65 16.63 -22.17
C TYR A 78 2.66 15.87 -23.04
N GLU A 79 3.86 16.42 -23.13
CA GLU A 79 4.94 15.89 -23.98
C GLU A 79 5.99 15.13 -23.14
N GLY A 80 5.66 14.76 -21.90
CA GLY A 80 6.61 14.18 -20.95
C GLY A 80 7.36 15.24 -20.12
N PRO A 81 8.27 14.78 -19.25
CA PRO A 81 9.02 15.67 -18.37
C PRO A 81 9.96 16.58 -19.16
N LYS A 82 10.15 17.80 -18.65
CA LYS A 82 11.18 18.71 -19.17
C LYS A 82 12.59 18.11 -18.97
N PRO A 83 13.62 18.58 -19.69
CA PRO A 83 14.99 18.14 -19.44
C PRO A 83 15.36 18.26 -17.96
N ILE A 84 16.07 17.26 -17.42
CA ILE A 84 16.34 17.17 -15.97
C ILE A 84 17.05 18.41 -15.41
N THR A 85 17.93 19.03 -16.20
CA THR A 85 18.63 20.27 -15.84
C THR A 85 17.69 21.47 -15.71
N ASP A 86 16.66 21.54 -16.55
CA ASP A 86 15.65 22.60 -16.49
C ASP A 86 14.71 22.41 -15.30
N GLN A 87 14.34 21.16 -15.00
CA GLN A 87 13.59 20.85 -13.77
C GLN A 87 14.37 21.26 -12.52
N ILE A 88 15.67 20.92 -12.43
CA ILE A 88 16.54 21.28 -11.30
C ILE A 88 16.59 22.80 -11.12
N ARG A 89 16.80 23.56 -12.22
CA ARG A 89 16.82 25.02 -12.17
C ARG A 89 15.47 25.61 -11.76
N ALA A 90 14.37 25.06 -12.25
CA ALA A 90 13.03 25.51 -11.91
C ALA A 90 12.73 25.32 -10.40
N ILE A 91 13.01 24.11 -9.87
CA ILE A 91 12.83 23.81 -8.45
C ILE A 91 13.73 24.71 -7.59
N ALA A 92 14.99 24.85 -7.96
CA ALA A 92 15.93 25.72 -7.25
C ALA A 92 15.47 27.19 -7.26
N LYS A 93 14.89 27.68 -8.36
CA LYS A 93 14.31 29.01 -8.42
C LYS A 93 13.06 29.15 -7.53
N ILE A 94 12.14 28.20 -7.58
CA ILE A 94 10.88 28.22 -6.80
C ILE A 94 11.18 28.24 -5.30
N PHE A 95 12.09 27.38 -4.85
CA PHE A 95 12.42 27.25 -3.43
C PHE A 95 13.64 28.09 -3.01
N GLY A 96 14.26 28.84 -3.93
CA GLY A 96 15.51 29.59 -3.71
C GLY A 96 16.68 28.73 -3.19
N LEU A 97 16.84 27.53 -3.72
CA LEU A 97 17.89 26.58 -3.34
C LEU A 97 19.12 26.73 -4.25
N ASN A 98 20.27 26.22 -3.79
CA ASN A 98 21.46 26.12 -4.63
C ASN A 98 21.40 24.84 -5.50
N PRO A 99 21.38 24.94 -6.84
CA PRO A 99 21.27 23.79 -7.72
C PRO A 99 22.60 23.07 -8.05
N SER A 100 23.77 23.62 -7.67
CA SER A 100 25.06 23.19 -8.22
C SER A 100 25.34 21.69 -8.09
N GLN A 101 25.11 21.12 -6.90
CA GLN A 101 25.35 19.70 -6.66
C GLN A 101 24.39 18.80 -7.47
N ALA A 102 23.12 19.21 -7.59
CA ALA A 102 22.13 18.47 -8.37
C ALA A 102 22.43 18.53 -9.88
N LEU A 103 22.90 19.68 -10.37
CA LEU A 103 23.32 19.84 -11.77
C LEU A 103 24.56 18.99 -12.10
N GLU A 104 25.53 18.89 -11.18
CA GLU A 104 26.67 18.01 -11.34
C GLU A 104 26.24 16.53 -11.37
N PHE A 105 25.34 16.14 -10.47
CA PHE A 105 24.81 14.78 -10.44
C PHE A 105 24.03 14.42 -11.73
N ALA A 106 23.26 15.37 -12.26
CA ALA A 106 22.49 15.16 -13.48
C ALA A 106 23.35 14.81 -14.71
N GLN A 107 24.62 15.24 -14.74
CA GLN A 107 25.56 14.89 -15.81
C GLN A 107 26.02 13.43 -15.77
N ARG A 108 25.77 12.73 -14.64
CA ARG A 108 26.19 11.35 -14.39
C ARG A 108 25.02 10.38 -14.35
N LEU A 109 23.82 10.81 -14.73
CA LEU A 109 22.66 9.93 -14.79
C LEU A 109 22.89 8.83 -15.82
N PRO A 110 22.52 7.58 -15.50
CA PRO A 110 22.60 6.49 -16.46
C PRO A 110 21.57 6.68 -17.59
N GLU A 111 21.70 5.87 -18.63
CA GLU A 111 20.67 5.77 -19.66
C GLU A 111 19.31 5.43 -19.03
N LEU A 112 18.26 6.00 -19.61
CA LEU A 112 16.92 5.82 -19.10
C LEU A 112 16.47 4.37 -19.34
N PRO A 113 15.93 3.66 -18.33
CA PRO A 113 15.42 2.30 -18.52
C PRO A 113 14.32 2.23 -19.58
N GLU A 114 14.18 1.08 -20.23
CA GLU A 114 13.11 0.83 -21.19
C GLU A 114 11.73 1.02 -20.55
N GLY A 115 10.86 1.77 -21.22
CA GLY A 115 9.50 2.07 -20.75
C GLY A 115 9.40 3.20 -19.72
N ALA A 116 10.51 3.79 -19.28
CA ALA A 116 10.47 4.94 -18.38
C ALA A 116 10.13 6.24 -19.13
N GLU A 117 9.35 7.10 -18.49
CA GLU A 117 8.89 8.37 -19.07
C GLU A 117 10.00 9.44 -19.11
N GLY A 118 10.90 9.42 -18.12
CA GLY A 118 12.02 10.35 -18.02
C GLY A 118 12.55 10.47 -16.60
N TRP A 119 13.59 11.29 -16.44
CA TRP A 119 14.12 11.65 -15.13
C TRP A 119 13.30 12.78 -14.51
N PHE A 120 13.05 12.68 -13.20
CA PHE A 120 12.34 13.71 -12.44
C PHE A 120 13.22 14.23 -11.31
N ALA A 121 13.32 15.55 -11.20
CA ALA A 121 14.00 16.19 -10.08
C ALA A 121 13.04 16.33 -8.90
N VAL A 122 13.46 15.92 -7.71
CA VAL A 122 12.70 16.07 -6.46
C VAL A 122 13.55 16.86 -5.47
N PRO A 123 13.02 17.94 -4.86
CA PRO A 123 13.75 18.65 -3.82
C PRO A 123 13.94 17.75 -2.60
N SER A 124 15.12 17.82 -1.98
CA SER A 124 15.37 17.14 -0.71
C SER A 124 14.47 17.70 0.39
N VAL A 125 13.76 16.82 1.09
CA VAL A 125 12.93 17.18 2.24
C VAL A 125 13.77 17.90 3.28
N ASP A 126 14.93 17.37 3.65
CA ASP A 126 15.82 18.00 4.65
C ASP A 126 16.24 19.42 4.26
N THR A 127 16.50 19.66 2.96
CA THR A 127 16.87 20.99 2.46
C THR A 127 15.70 21.96 2.56
N LEU A 128 14.48 21.50 2.23
CA LEU A 128 13.28 22.31 2.38
C LEU A 128 12.97 22.57 3.86
N THR A 129 13.08 21.55 4.72
CA THR A 129 12.88 21.69 6.16
C THR A 129 13.84 22.72 6.75
N LYS A 130 15.14 22.62 6.44
CA LYS A 130 16.15 23.60 6.86
C LYS A 130 15.81 25.02 6.46
N LYS A 131 15.30 25.21 5.24
CA LYS A 131 15.00 26.54 4.72
C LYS A 131 13.71 27.13 5.26
N PHE A 132 12.65 26.34 5.39
CA PHE A 132 11.31 26.87 5.69
C PHE A 132 10.83 26.59 7.12
N PHE A 133 11.46 25.65 7.84
CA PHE A 133 10.98 25.19 9.15
C PHE A 133 12.05 25.30 10.26
N PHE A 134 13.34 25.45 9.94
CA PHE A 134 14.38 25.66 10.97
C PHE A 134 14.72 27.14 11.24
N GLU A 135 14.24 28.09 10.44
CA GLU A 135 14.29 29.52 10.81
C GLU A 135 13.19 29.93 11.81
N SER A 136 12.14 29.12 11.98
CA SER A 136 11.03 29.42 12.90
C SER A 136 11.29 29.09 14.37
N ASP A 137 12.33 28.33 14.71
CA ASP A 137 12.65 27.98 16.11
C ASP A 137 13.32 29.12 16.89
N GLN A 138 13.70 30.22 16.23
CA GLN A 138 14.24 31.42 16.90
C GLN A 138 13.14 32.41 17.34
N LEU A 139 11.86 32.18 16.99
CA LEU A 139 10.73 33.01 17.44
C LEU A 139 9.60 32.12 17.99
N GLY A 140 9.82 31.60 19.20
CA GLY A 140 8.76 31.26 20.16
C GLY A 140 7.75 30.22 19.69
N GLY A 141 7.97 28.98 20.12
CA GLY A 141 7.04 27.87 19.93
C GLY A 141 5.58 28.22 20.19
N LYS A 142 4.79 28.27 19.12
CA LYS A 142 3.36 28.00 19.18
C LYS A 142 3.13 26.66 18.50
N VAL A 143 2.87 25.66 19.34
CA VAL A 143 2.28 24.39 18.94
C VAL A 143 1.05 24.70 18.10
N LEU A 144 1.06 24.31 16.83
CA LEU A 144 -0.15 24.31 16.01
C LEU A 144 -1.13 23.31 16.63
N PRO A 145 -2.39 23.68 16.88
CA PRO A 145 -3.37 22.74 17.43
C PRO A 145 -3.53 21.57 16.46
N SER A 146 -3.39 20.35 16.99
CA SER A 146 -3.67 19.12 16.27
C SER A 146 -5.10 19.14 15.74
N ASP A 147 -5.24 19.00 14.43
CA ASP A 147 -6.53 18.97 13.75
C ASP A 147 -7.34 17.72 14.20
N PRO A 148 -8.49 17.88 14.88
CA PRO A 148 -9.26 16.76 15.41
C PRO A 148 -9.90 15.89 14.32
N ALA A 149 -9.78 16.25 13.04
CA ALA A 149 -10.37 15.50 11.92
C ALA A 149 -9.67 14.17 11.61
N CYS A 150 -8.47 13.91 12.13
CA CYS A 150 -7.67 12.72 11.79
C CYS A 150 -7.50 11.72 12.95
N GLN A 151 -8.48 11.66 13.86
CA GLN A 151 -8.61 10.58 14.83
C GLN A 151 -9.99 9.94 14.72
N ARG A 152 -10.13 8.99 13.77
CA ARG A 152 -11.11 7.89 13.83
C ARG A 152 -10.53 6.67 13.15
#